data_AF-A0A1W9MD11-F1
#
_entry.id   AF-A0A1W9MD11-F1
#
_cell.length_a   1.000
_cell.length_b   1.000
_cell.length_c   1.000
_cell.angle_alpha   90.00
_cell.angle_beta   90.00
_cell.angle_gamma   90.00
#
_symmetry.space_group_name_H-M   'P 1'
#
loop_
_entity.id
_entity.type
_entity.pdbx_description
1 polymer ?
#
loop_
_entity_poly.entity_id
_entity_poly.type
_entity_poly.pdbx_seq_one_letter_code
_entity_poly.pdbx_strand_id
1 'polypeptide(L)'
;MLHQGGDGDWSIGSGIKWWMDGLEWFNKNTDKQDIVLTWWDYGHWITPIAERPVLIDNLQAISWQLQEVARFFTVYQTEDEAMKLVKEYPNVKYVVIDYTLIGKNQALRFIAQGDLSKQEDKEYEEWLNNPENPNRNALGVCSFGGKADTIEKSSAGGNEEVSKLYFYCSYPPNKTQRIDYLGRVEFDIAKRSIDINAPDKSQIYVKKISVWGLTGDERPGGSSIPTEEMSLDDWKKKHNGSLLGIQSFGDVISCVMRDDTSGTVCGLPMFREFVYAPNEFQNHMFTKLYLGEHADSYTQQGLCNAYWCKNPSERLKNWKLIWDNNYGFIRIWKLAMHCDSDQDCDTTSQYCDETKHCVDKKKENETCINNTECTNGICENKVCRKEHLKKDGLQCMLSSECLSNNCLNNVCVKTSCLEKYNVSEDTIAFYHSDTCPHCVKMKPWVHELENKGYKFLWVNAADAEKMKIAQECLPDVLNFNEGIPQFGCPSNKKLKIGEFMSIEEMQKFADECRDAAKKK
;
A
#
# COMPACT_ATOMS: atom_id res chain seq x y z
N MET A 1 -12.90 -23.59 20.52
CA MET A 1 -14.15 -23.58 21.30
C MET A 1 -14.21 -22.27 22.04
N LEU A 2 -15.24 -21.47 21.76
CA LEU A 2 -15.61 -20.28 22.53
C LEU A 2 -16.05 -20.74 23.92
N HIS A 3 -15.40 -20.28 24.99
CA HIS A 3 -15.84 -20.62 26.34
C HIS A 3 -17.04 -19.75 26.74
N GLN A 4 -18.12 -20.43 27.11
CA GLN A 4 -19.25 -19.89 27.86
C GLN A 4 -18.85 -19.68 29.32
N GLY A 5 -19.34 -18.58 29.90
CA GLY A 5 -19.90 -18.56 31.25
C GLY A 5 -18.99 -18.10 32.38
N GLY A 6 -19.41 -17.03 33.05
CA GLY A 6 -18.85 -16.52 34.30
C GLY A 6 -19.47 -15.18 34.73
N ASP A 7 -20.79 -15.16 34.87
CA ASP A 7 -21.64 -14.27 35.67
C ASP A 7 -21.23 -12.79 35.88
N GLY A 8 -21.84 -11.92 35.08
CA GLY A 8 -21.75 -10.45 35.17
C GLY A 8 -22.07 -9.83 33.80
N ASP A 9 -23.36 -9.64 33.54
CA ASP A 9 -24.00 -9.45 32.23
C ASP A 9 -23.46 -8.29 31.36
N TRP A 10 -22.43 -8.60 30.57
CA TRP A 10 -22.36 -8.25 29.15
C TRP A 10 -22.11 -9.56 28.40
N SER A 11 -23.16 -10.34 28.14
CA SER A 11 -23.01 -11.47 27.24
C SER A 11 -22.55 -10.93 25.87
N ILE A 12 -21.27 -11.08 25.54
CA ILE A 12 -20.77 -11.03 24.16
C ILE A 12 -21.27 -12.32 23.45
N GLY A 13 -22.57 -12.59 23.57
CA GLY A 13 -23.30 -13.70 23.00
C GLY A 13 -23.56 -13.40 21.54
N SER A 14 -23.14 -14.32 20.67
CA SER A 14 -22.97 -14.14 19.22
C SER A 14 -22.35 -12.76 18.89
N GLY A 15 -21.02 -12.70 18.78
CA GLY A 15 -20.28 -11.47 18.47
C GLY A 15 -20.85 -10.67 17.29
N ILE A 16 -21.64 -11.29 16.41
CA ILE A 16 -22.34 -10.68 15.27
C ILE A 16 -23.14 -9.41 15.61
N LYS A 17 -23.75 -9.27 16.79
CA LYS A 17 -24.47 -8.01 17.16
C LYS A 17 -23.54 -6.81 17.09
N TRP A 18 -22.30 -6.97 17.51
CA TRP A 18 -21.28 -5.93 17.46
C TRP A 18 -20.75 -5.72 16.03
N TRP A 19 -20.99 -6.67 15.13
CA TRP A 19 -20.66 -6.59 13.70
C TRP A 19 -21.72 -5.94 12.84
N MET A 20 -23.01 -6.03 13.20
CA MET A 20 -24.12 -5.63 12.31
C MET A 20 -23.99 -4.21 11.77
N ASP A 21 -23.78 -3.21 12.64
CA ASP A 21 -23.69 -1.81 12.19
C ASP A 21 -22.52 -1.59 11.21
N GLY A 22 -21.40 -2.27 11.44
CA GLY A 22 -20.23 -2.22 10.56
C GLY A 22 -20.49 -2.91 9.22
N LEU A 23 -21.10 -4.10 9.24
CA LEU A 23 -21.45 -4.85 8.04
C LEU A 23 -22.50 -4.14 7.18
N GLU A 24 -23.52 -3.54 7.81
CA GLU A 24 -24.55 -2.76 7.12
C GLU A 24 -23.98 -1.47 6.52
N TRP A 25 -23.13 -0.77 7.28
CA TRP A 25 -22.42 0.39 6.77
C TRP A 25 -21.58 -0.01 5.57
N PHE A 26 -20.85 -1.13 5.68
CA PHE A 26 -19.97 -1.58 4.62
C PHE A 26 -20.76 -1.97 3.37
N ASN A 27 -21.90 -2.65 3.50
CA ASN A 27 -22.80 -2.97 2.38
C ASN A 27 -23.21 -1.72 1.59
N LYS A 28 -23.59 -0.65 2.30
CA LYS A 28 -24.16 0.58 1.74
C LYS A 28 -23.13 1.56 1.16
N ASN A 29 -21.86 1.47 1.57
CA ASN A 29 -20.87 2.55 1.33
C ASN A 29 -19.64 2.14 0.51
N THR A 30 -19.57 0.91 0.00
CA THR A 30 -18.40 0.42 -0.77
C THR A 30 -18.80 -0.37 -2.01
N ASP A 31 -17.86 -0.66 -2.92
CA ASP A 31 -18.19 -1.37 -4.16
C ASP A 31 -18.29 -2.87 -3.94
N LYS A 32 -19.31 -3.51 -4.53
CA LYS A 32 -19.60 -4.95 -4.37
C LYS A 32 -18.45 -5.87 -4.80
N GLN A 33 -17.54 -5.38 -5.65
CA GLN A 33 -16.38 -6.13 -6.14
C GLN A 33 -15.13 -5.96 -5.27
N ASP A 34 -15.15 -5.03 -4.30
CA ASP A 34 -14.01 -4.79 -3.42
C ASP A 34 -13.80 -5.99 -2.48
N ILE A 35 -12.58 -6.52 -2.47
CA ILE A 35 -12.17 -7.64 -1.62
C ILE A 35 -11.74 -7.12 -0.25
N VAL A 36 -12.13 -7.86 0.78
CA VAL A 36 -11.80 -7.61 2.17
C VAL A 36 -10.74 -8.59 2.66
N LEU A 37 -9.62 -8.06 3.13
CA LEU A 37 -8.63 -8.81 3.91
C LEU A 37 -9.06 -8.83 5.37
N THR A 38 -9.42 -10.00 5.86
CA THR A 38 -9.81 -10.22 7.25
C THR A 38 -9.35 -11.59 7.72
N TRP A 39 -9.44 -11.86 9.02
CA TRP A 39 -9.24 -13.20 9.53
C TRP A 39 -10.39 -14.14 9.11
N TRP A 40 -10.07 -15.41 8.80
CA TRP A 40 -11.04 -16.37 8.24
C TRP A 40 -12.30 -16.56 9.09
N ASP A 41 -12.22 -16.39 10.42
CA ASP A 41 -13.36 -16.48 11.33
C ASP A 41 -14.56 -15.62 10.88
N TYR A 42 -14.34 -14.51 10.16
CA TYR A 42 -15.37 -13.50 9.88
C TYR A 42 -15.89 -13.52 8.44
N GLY A 43 -15.30 -14.32 7.55
CA GLY A 43 -15.68 -14.37 6.14
C GLY A 43 -17.18 -14.62 5.92
N HIS A 44 -17.72 -15.59 6.66
CA HIS A 44 -19.13 -15.98 6.60
C HIS A 44 -20.12 -14.92 7.12
N TRP A 45 -19.66 -13.84 7.76
CA TRP A 45 -20.51 -12.68 8.07
C TRP A 45 -20.39 -11.60 7.00
N ILE A 46 -19.18 -11.32 6.55
CA ILE A 46 -18.90 -10.29 5.54
C ILE A 46 -19.53 -10.66 4.20
N THR A 47 -19.35 -11.90 3.74
CA THR A 47 -19.84 -12.34 2.42
C THR A 47 -21.37 -12.19 2.28
N PRO A 48 -22.22 -12.73 3.18
CA PRO A 48 -23.67 -12.63 3.01
C PRO A 48 -24.29 -11.31 3.49
N ILE A 49 -23.71 -10.62 4.49
CA ILE A 49 -24.33 -9.40 5.09
C ILE A 49 -23.76 -8.14 4.44
N ALA A 50 -22.44 -8.01 4.36
CA ALA A 50 -21.82 -6.87 3.70
C ALA A 50 -21.86 -7.01 2.16
N GLU A 51 -22.12 -8.21 1.63
CA GLU A 51 -22.07 -8.52 0.19
C GLU A 51 -20.72 -8.15 -0.43
N ARG A 52 -19.63 -8.51 0.24
CA ARG A 52 -18.26 -8.31 -0.27
C ARG A 52 -17.51 -9.63 -0.33
N PRO A 53 -16.73 -9.88 -1.39
CA PRO A 53 -15.78 -10.98 -1.39
C PRO A 53 -14.73 -10.78 -0.28
N VAL A 54 -14.30 -11.87 0.33
CA VAL A 54 -13.22 -11.90 1.32
C VAL A 54 -12.03 -12.68 0.77
N LEU A 55 -10.82 -12.31 1.15
CA LEU A 55 -9.62 -13.02 0.71
C LEU A 55 -9.57 -14.45 1.22
N ILE A 56 -10.04 -14.67 2.45
CA ILE A 56 -10.19 -15.99 3.06
C ILE A 56 -11.53 -16.07 3.80
N ASP A 57 -12.19 -17.22 3.66
CA ASP A 57 -13.48 -17.52 4.28
C ASP A 57 -13.39 -18.84 5.04
N ASN A 58 -14.08 -18.96 6.18
CA ASN A 58 -14.01 -20.17 6.98
C ASN A 58 -14.55 -21.43 6.31
N LEU A 59 -15.38 -21.29 5.28
CA LEU A 59 -15.91 -22.40 4.50
C LEU A 59 -15.02 -22.79 3.32
N GLN A 60 -14.03 -21.97 2.95
CA GLN A 60 -13.24 -22.12 1.72
C GLN A 60 -11.73 -21.89 1.90
N ALA A 61 -11.26 -21.65 3.13
CA ALA A 61 -9.86 -21.36 3.40
C ALA A 61 -8.95 -22.54 3.02
N ILE A 62 -8.02 -22.27 2.11
CA ILE A 62 -6.89 -23.16 1.79
C ILE A 62 -5.66 -22.75 2.59
N SER A 63 -4.87 -23.73 3.02
CA SER A 63 -3.82 -23.56 4.03
C SER A 63 -2.82 -22.46 3.70
N TRP A 64 -2.39 -22.32 2.45
CA TRP A 64 -1.41 -21.31 2.06
C TRP A 64 -1.97 -19.88 2.13
N GLN A 65 -3.23 -19.65 1.71
CA GLN A 65 -3.87 -18.33 1.82
C GLN A 65 -4.06 -17.94 3.29
N LEU A 66 -4.43 -18.91 4.14
CA LEU A 66 -4.54 -18.71 5.58
C LEU A 66 -3.19 -18.30 6.20
N GLN A 67 -2.09 -18.93 5.79
CA GLN A 67 -0.74 -18.53 6.23
C GLN A 67 -0.37 -17.12 5.77
N GLU A 68 -0.66 -16.77 4.51
CA GLU A 68 -0.33 -15.45 3.98
C GLU A 68 -1.07 -14.33 4.71
N VAL A 69 -2.37 -14.50 4.98
CA VAL A 69 -3.14 -13.53 5.79
C VAL A 69 -2.63 -13.49 7.24
N ALA A 70 -2.24 -14.62 7.81
CA ALA A 70 -1.64 -14.64 9.13
C ALA A 70 -0.30 -13.88 9.16
N ARG A 71 0.56 -14.06 8.15
CA ARG A 71 1.83 -13.34 7.97
C ARG A 71 1.61 -11.83 7.80
N PHE A 72 0.58 -11.45 7.04
CA PHE A 72 0.16 -10.06 6.91
C PHE A 72 0.00 -9.40 8.27
N PHE A 73 -0.75 -10.03 9.17
CA PHE A 73 -1.02 -9.49 10.49
C PHE A 73 0.19 -9.56 11.42
N THR A 74 0.85 -10.72 11.55
CA THR A 74 1.73 -11.02 12.69
C THR A 74 3.21 -11.21 12.35
N VAL A 75 3.62 -11.05 11.09
CA VAL A 75 5.02 -11.26 10.67
C VAL A 75 5.60 -10.05 9.96
N TYR A 76 4.87 -9.41 9.05
CA TYR A 76 5.40 -8.25 8.34
C TYR A 76 5.52 -7.04 9.27
N GLN A 77 6.74 -6.49 9.37
CA GLN A 77 7.08 -5.38 10.27
C GLN A 77 7.03 -4.02 9.58
N THR A 78 7.04 -4.03 8.25
CA THR A 78 6.88 -2.83 7.43
C THR A 78 5.61 -2.91 6.61
N GLU A 79 5.03 -1.76 6.33
CA GLU A 79 3.85 -1.70 5.46
C GLU A 79 4.21 -2.06 4.02
N ASP A 80 5.43 -1.74 3.56
CA ASP A 80 5.91 -2.13 2.23
C ASP A 80 5.96 -3.66 2.04
N GLU A 81 6.38 -4.41 3.07
CA GLU A 81 6.30 -5.87 3.06
C GLU A 81 4.85 -6.35 3.02
N ALA A 82 3.98 -5.78 3.85
CA ALA A 82 2.56 -6.12 3.88
C ALA A 82 1.85 -5.81 2.56
N MET A 83 2.25 -4.73 1.89
CA MET A 83 1.72 -4.33 0.59
C MET A 83 2.13 -5.26 -0.55
N LYS A 84 3.17 -6.10 -0.39
CA LYS A 84 3.49 -7.14 -1.39
C LYS A 84 2.33 -8.12 -1.54
N LEU A 85 1.79 -8.61 -0.42
CA LEU A 85 0.61 -9.47 -0.42
C LEU A 85 -0.58 -8.75 -1.06
N VAL A 86 -0.86 -7.51 -0.64
CA VAL A 86 -2.01 -6.75 -1.14
C VAL A 86 -1.93 -6.55 -2.66
N LYS A 87 -0.73 -6.30 -3.21
CA LYS A 87 -0.49 -6.14 -4.65
C LYS A 87 -0.71 -7.43 -5.45
N GLU A 88 -0.56 -8.61 -4.84
CA GLU A 88 -0.88 -9.89 -5.48
C GLU A 88 -2.40 -10.10 -5.63
N TYR A 89 -3.21 -9.36 -4.86
CA TYR A 89 -4.67 -9.42 -4.89
C TYR A 89 -5.26 -8.04 -5.27
N PRO A 90 -5.32 -7.68 -6.56
CA PRO A 90 -5.57 -6.31 -7.01
C PRO A 90 -6.91 -5.71 -6.58
N ASN A 91 -7.89 -6.53 -6.17
CA ASN A 91 -9.18 -6.04 -5.68
C ASN A 91 -9.23 -5.90 -4.15
N VAL A 92 -8.17 -6.22 -3.40
CA VAL A 92 -8.13 -6.01 -1.95
C VAL A 92 -8.04 -4.52 -1.65
N LYS A 93 -9.15 -3.94 -1.17
CA LYS A 93 -9.23 -2.52 -0.82
C LYS A 93 -9.48 -2.24 0.64
N TYR A 94 -9.86 -3.27 1.42
CA TYR A 94 -10.20 -3.09 2.82
C TYR A 94 -9.53 -4.12 3.71
N VAL A 95 -9.17 -3.68 4.91
CA VAL A 95 -8.84 -4.56 6.04
C VAL A 95 -9.93 -4.41 7.08
N VAL A 96 -10.52 -5.53 7.50
CA VAL A 96 -11.50 -5.56 8.59
C VAL A 96 -10.95 -6.37 9.74
N ILE A 97 -10.92 -5.74 10.90
CA ILE A 97 -10.39 -6.31 12.14
C ILE A 97 -11.40 -6.17 13.27
N ASP A 98 -11.31 -7.05 14.27
CA ASP A 98 -12.14 -6.99 15.47
C ASP A 98 -11.34 -7.17 16.76
N TYR A 99 -11.87 -6.61 17.84
CA TYR A 99 -11.25 -6.65 19.16
C TYR A 99 -10.85 -8.07 19.60
N THR A 100 -11.67 -9.09 19.31
CA THR A 100 -11.43 -10.45 19.84
C THR A 100 -10.17 -11.11 19.27
N LEU A 101 -9.67 -10.65 18.12
CA LEU A 101 -8.41 -11.12 17.57
C LEU A 101 -7.21 -10.79 18.44
N ILE A 102 -7.26 -9.76 19.29
CA ILE A 102 -6.16 -9.45 20.23
C ILE A 102 -5.92 -10.65 21.13
N GLY A 103 -6.97 -11.29 21.66
CA GLY A 103 -6.83 -12.53 22.43
C GLY A 103 -6.42 -13.76 21.60
N LYS A 104 -6.64 -13.73 20.28
CA LYS A 104 -6.29 -14.82 19.35
C LYS A 104 -4.93 -14.62 18.66
N ASN A 105 -4.20 -13.54 18.95
CA ASN A 105 -3.00 -13.17 18.20
C ASN A 105 -1.92 -14.29 18.20
N GLN A 106 -1.83 -15.06 19.29
CA GLN A 106 -0.97 -16.24 19.38
C GLN A 106 -1.28 -17.29 18.29
N ALA A 107 -2.55 -17.52 17.99
CA ALA A 107 -2.99 -18.51 17.01
C ALA A 107 -2.67 -18.05 15.58
N LEU A 108 -2.82 -16.75 15.30
CA LEU A 108 -2.44 -16.18 14.01
C LEU A 108 -0.93 -16.36 13.79
N ARG A 109 -0.12 -15.99 14.79
CA ARG A 109 1.33 -16.12 14.71
C ARG A 109 1.79 -17.57 14.55
N PHE A 110 1.14 -18.47 15.29
CA PHE A 110 1.34 -19.91 15.14
C PHE A 110 1.15 -20.38 13.69
N ILE A 111 0.04 -19.98 13.06
CA ILE A 111 -0.27 -20.32 11.66
C ILE A 111 0.72 -19.67 10.69
N ALA A 112 1.09 -18.41 10.91
CA ALA A 112 1.98 -17.66 10.03
C ALA A 112 3.38 -18.27 9.91
N GLN A 113 3.91 -18.81 11.02
CA GLN A 113 5.26 -19.34 11.14
C GLN A 113 5.31 -20.88 11.13
N GLY A 114 4.15 -21.55 11.26
CA GLY A 114 4.05 -23.00 11.31
C GLY A 114 4.16 -23.68 9.94
N ASP A 115 4.52 -24.97 9.96
CA ASP A 115 4.42 -25.86 8.81
C ASP A 115 3.07 -26.59 8.87
N LEU A 116 2.06 -26.05 8.18
CA LEU A 116 0.71 -26.62 8.19
C LEU A 116 0.62 -28.01 7.54
N SER A 117 1.66 -28.47 6.84
CA SER A 117 1.70 -29.83 6.28
C SER A 117 2.02 -30.91 7.32
N LYS A 118 2.48 -30.51 8.51
CA LYS A 118 2.95 -31.40 9.58
C LYS A 118 2.00 -31.50 10.77
N GLN A 119 0.74 -31.05 10.66
CA GLN A 119 -0.21 -31.06 11.78
C GLN A 119 -0.45 -32.47 12.39
N GLU A 120 -0.21 -33.54 11.63
CA GLU A 120 -0.34 -34.92 12.12
C GLU A 120 0.99 -35.54 12.59
N ASP A 121 2.10 -34.80 12.47
CA ASP A 121 3.43 -35.24 12.88
C ASP A 121 3.59 -35.08 14.41
N LYS A 122 3.88 -36.19 15.08
CA LYS A 122 4.04 -36.24 16.53
C LYS A 122 5.24 -35.43 17.03
N GLU A 123 6.33 -35.37 16.27
CA GLU A 123 7.49 -34.52 16.62
C GLU A 123 7.15 -33.04 16.45
N TYR A 124 6.34 -32.70 15.44
CA TYR A 124 5.81 -31.35 15.27
C TYR A 124 4.89 -30.98 16.43
N GLU A 125 3.93 -31.82 16.79
CA GLU A 125 3.05 -31.64 17.97
C GLU A 125 3.83 -31.52 19.29
N GLU A 126 4.90 -32.29 19.49
CA GLU A 126 5.77 -32.15 20.67
C GLU A 126 6.54 -30.82 20.67
N TRP A 127 7.03 -30.37 19.51
CA TRP A 127 7.63 -29.04 19.34
C TRP A 127 6.59 -27.91 19.53
N LEU A 128 5.33 -28.11 19.13
CA LEU A 128 4.22 -27.18 19.42
C LEU A 128 3.99 -27.03 20.92
N ASN A 129 4.13 -28.13 21.65
CA ASN A 129 3.91 -28.19 23.09
C ASN A 129 5.07 -27.61 23.92
N ASN A 130 6.22 -27.33 23.30
CA ASN A 130 7.40 -26.76 23.96
C ASN A 130 7.14 -25.32 24.49
N PRO A 131 7.31 -25.06 25.79
CA PRO A 131 7.21 -23.73 26.40
C PRO A 131 8.12 -22.67 25.79
N GLU A 132 9.32 -23.07 25.36
CA GLU A 132 10.33 -22.20 24.74
C GLU A 132 10.05 -21.94 23.25
N ASN A 133 8.92 -22.42 22.71
CA ASN A 133 8.62 -22.26 21.29
C ASN A 133 8.41 -20.77 20.97
N PRO A 134 9.25 -20.17 20.11
CA PRO A 134 9.19 -18.74 19.80
C PRO A 134 7.87 -18.34 19.14
N ASN A 135 7.09 -19.28 18.56
CA ASN A 135 5.76 -19.04 17.99
C ASN A 135 4.66 -18.87 19.05
N ARG A 136 4.98 -19.03 20.34
CA ARG A 136 4.06 -18.83 21.47
C ARG A 136 4.06 -17.40 22.01
N ASN A 137 5.05 -16.59 21.67
CA ASN A 137 5.07 -15.18 22.06
C ASN A 137 3.93 -14.41 21.36
N ALA A 138 3.24 -13.57 22.12
CA ALA A 138 2.01 -12.91 21.72
C ALA A 138 1.96 -11.47 22.27
N LEU A 139 1.00 -10.68 21.83
CA LEU A 139 0.62 -9.47 22.56
C LEU A 139 0.02 -9.88 23.91
N GLY A 140 0.42 -9.19 24.97
CA GLY A 140 -0.16 -9.34 26.31
C GLY A 140 -1.40 -8.46 26.50
N VAL A 141 -2.27 -8.86 27.42
CA VAL A 141 -3.46 -8.10 27.82
C VAL A 141 -3.32 -7.72 29.29
N CYS A 142 -3.62 -6.46 29.58
CA CYS A 142 -3.58 -5.84 30.89
C CYS A 142 -4.97 -5.39 31.28
N SER A 143 -5.70 -6.22 32.00
CA SER A 143 -7.10 -5.94 32.36
C SER A 143 -7.19 -5.19 33.70
N PHE A 144 -8.08 -4.21 33.77
CA PHE A 144 -8.35 -3.46 34.99
C PHE A 144 -8.88 -4.40 36.08
N GLY A 145 -8.18 -4.44 37.22
CA GLY A 145 -8.51 -5.28 38.37
C GLY A 145 -9.04 -4.54 39.57
N GLY A 146 -9.17 -3.21 39.51
CA GLY A 146 -9.81 -2.41 40.55
C GLY A 146 -9.13 -1.09 40.86
N LYS A 147 -9.75 -0.32 41.75
CA LYS A 147 -9.29 0.99 42.21
C LYS A 147 -9.21 1.02 43.73
N ALA A 148 -8.23 1.75 44.27
CA ALA A 148 -8.20 2.12 45.68
C ALA A 148 -7.95 3.62 45.82
N ASP A 149 -8.83 4.31 46.54
CA ASP A 149 -8.69 5.73 46.81
C ASP A 149 -7.88 5.96 48.09
N THR A 150 -6.93 6.87 48.02
CA THR A 150 -6.01 7.20 49.10
C THR A 150 -5.84 8.72 49.20
N ILE A 151 -5.41 9.19 50.37
CA ILE A 151 -5.03 10.59 50.59
C ILE A 151 -3.52 10.63 50.79
N GLU A 152 -2.81 11.34 49.92
CA GLU A 152 -1.36 11.46 49.95
C GLU A 152 -0.91 12.91 50.12
N LYS A 153 0.37 13.12 50.44
CA LYS A 153 0.94 14.48 50.47
C LYS A 153 1.29 14.93 49.06
N SER A 154 0.81 16.11 48.69
CA SER A 154 1.14 16.77 47.43
C SER A 154 2.58 17.30 47.42
N SER A 155 3.16 17.45 46.23
CA SER A 155 4.48 18.08 46.03
C SER A 155 4.51 19.57 46.36
N ALA A 156 3.34 20.23 46.40
CA ALA A 156 3.19 21.64 46.74
C ALA A 156 2.92 21.88 48.24
N GLY A 157 2.84 20.83 49.05
CA GLY A 157 2.42 20.89 50.45
C GLY A 157 0.89 20.86 50.59
N GLY A 158 0.38 19.94 51.40
CA GLY A 158 -1.06 19.69 51.56
C GLY A 158 -1.45 18.24 51.26
N ASN A 159 -2.70 17.89 51.52
CA ASN A 159 -3.26 16.57 51.19
C ASN A 159 -3.90 16.61 49.80
N GLU A 160 -3.70 15.54 49.02
CA GLU A 160 -4.31 15.34 47.71
C GLU A 160 -4.98 13.96 47.63
N GLU A 161 -6.11 13.89 46.95
CA GLU A 161 -6.79 12.63 46.65
C GLU A 161 -6.05 11.93 45.49
N VAL A 162 -5.67 10.68 45.73
CA VAL A 162 -4.98 9.82 44.77
C VAL A 162 -5.76 8.51 44.62
N SER A 163 -6.24 8.25 43.41
CA SER A 163 -6.86 6.99 43.02
C SER A 163 -5.81 6.09 42.39
N LYS A 164 -5.57 4.94 43.02
CA LYS A 164 -4.65 3.91 42.56
C LYS A 164 -5.39 2.92 41.68
N LEU A 165 -5.01 2.82 40.41
CA LEU A 165 -5.67 1.96 39.43
C LEU A 165 -4.78 0.76 39.12
N TYR A 166 -5.32 -0.45 39.27
CA TYR A 166 -4.57 -1.69 39.09
C TYR A 166 -4.92 -2.35 37.76
N PHE A 167 -3.91 -2.67 36.96
CA PHE A 167 -4.05 -3.43 35.72
C PHE A 167 -3.19 -4.69 35.79
N TYR A 168 -3.81 -5.85 35.67
CA TYR A 168 -3.14 -7.15 35.73
C TYR A 168 -2.77 -7.59 34.31
N CYS A 169 -1.48 -7.64 34.04
CA CYS A 169 -0.91 -7.94 32.73
C CYS A 169 -0.48 -9.40 32.63
N SER A 170 -0.91 -10.04 31.56
CA SER A 170 -0.50 -11.41 31.24
C SER A 170 -0.53 -11.65 29.74
N TYR A 171 0.22 -12.66 29.30
CA TYR A 171 -0.01 -13.22 27.98
C TYR A 171 -1.31 -14.04 27.95
N PRO A 172 -1.96 -14.17 26.77
CA PRO A 172 -3.15 -15.01 26.63
C PRO A 172 -2.91 -16.43 27.18
N PRO A 173 -3.86 -17.02 27.91
CA PRO A 173 -3.69 -18.35 28.49
C PRO A 173 -3.46 -19.40 27.40
N ASN A 174 -2.47 -20.27 27.61
CA ASN A 174 -2.21 -21.44 26.77
C ASN A 174 -2.71 -22.70 27.47
N LYS A 175 -3.21 -23.69 26.72
CA LYS A 175 -3.88 -24.90 27.23
C LYS A 175 -3.03 -25.75 28.18
N THR A 176 -1.72 -25.54 28.23
CA THR A 176 -0.79 -26.39 29.00
C THR A 176 0.01 -25.66 30.07
N GLN A 177 -0.05 -24.34 30.22
CA GLN A 177 0.72 -23.64 31.26
C GLN A 177 -0.01 -22.41 31.82
N ARG A 178 0.25 -22.16 33.10
CA ARG A 178 -0.24 -21.05 33.92
C ARG A 178 -0.05 -19.70 33.21
N ILE A 179 -0.84 -18.72 33.65
CA ILE A 179 -0.74 -17.32 33.26
C ILE A 179 0.72 -16.86 33.38
N ASP A 180 1.41 -16.63 32.26
CA ASP A 180 2.73 -16.00 32.26
C ASP A 180 2.53 -14.51 32.56
N TYR A 181 2.53 -14.20 33.85
CA TYR A 181 2.31 -12.85 34.35
C TYR A 181 3.41 -11.91 33.88
N LEU A 182 3.02 -10.86 33.18
CA LEU A 182 3.88 -9.72 32.86
C LEU A 182 4.09 -8.82 34.08
N GLY A 183 3.09 -8.80 34.98
CA GLY A 183 3.09 -8.02 36.20
C GLY A 183 1.74 -7.32 36.43
N ARG A 184 1.68 -6.50 37.47
CA ARG A 184 0.58 -5.58 37.75
C ARG A 184 1.09 -4.16 37.56
N VAL A 185 0.53 -3.44 36.59
CA VAL A 185 0.80 -2.02 36.38
C VAL A 185 -0.15 -1.21 37.25
N GLU A 186 0.40 -0.25 37.98
CA GLU A 186 -0.32 0.63 38.88
C GLU A 186 -0.19 2.08 38.40
N PHE A 187 -1.34 2.74 38.25
CA PHE A 187 -1.41 4.17 37.93
C PHE A 187 -1.96 4.93 39.13
N ASP A 188 -1.14 5.80 39.70
CA ASP A 188 -1.57 6.74 40.73
C ASP A 188 -2.12 7.98 40.03
N ILE A 189 -3.44 8.16 40.06
CA ILE A 189 -4.13 9.30 39.46
C ILE A 189 -4.47 10.31 40.55
N ALA A 190 -3.81 11.47 40.53
CA ALA A 190 -4.04 12.53 41.50
C ALA A 190 -5.02 13.56 40.95
N LYS A 191 -5.83 14.13 41.85
CA LYS A 191 -6.75 15.24 41.56
C LYS A 191 -6.20 16.54 42.13
N ARG A 192 -5.99 17.55 41.29
CA ARG A 192 -5.51 18.88 41.70
C ARG A 192 -6.50 19.96 41.35
N SER A 193 -6.79 20.85 42.30
CA SER A 193 -7.52 22.08 41.98
C SER A 193 -6.66 23.01 41.14
N ILE A 194 -7.18 23.40 39.97
CA ILE A 194 -6.49 24.34 39.05
C ILE A 194 -6.73 25.77 39.51
N ASP A 195 -7.85 26.02 40.17
CA ASP A 195 -8.24 27.32 40.72
C ASP A 195 -8.43 27.18 42.23
N ILE A 196 -7.56 27.85 42.99
CA ILE A 196 -7.64 27.86 44.46
C ILE A 196 -8.93 28.54 44.97
N ASN A 197 -9.57 29.37 44.14
CA ASN A 197 -10.80 30.08 44.45
C ASN A 197 -12.05 29.36 43.91
N ALA A 198 -11.87 28.33 43.07
CA ALA A 198 -12.93 27.48 42.52
C ALA A 198 -12.52 26.00 42.64
N PRO A 199 -12.57 25.42 43.87
CA PRO A 199 -12.06 24.08 44.15
C PRO A 199 -12.74 22.94 43.39
N ASP A 200 -13.92 23.21 42.80
CA ASP A 200 -14.66 22.33 41.91
C ASP A 200 -14.02 22.17 40.51
N LYS A 201 -13.13 23.09 40.10
CA LYS A 201 -12.38 23.00 38.84
C LYS A 201 -11.08 22.19 39.00
N SER A 202 -11.22 20.91 39.33
CA SER A 202 -10.07 20.03 39.49
C SER A 202 -9.69 19.33 38.18
N GLN A 203 -8.39 19.19 37.90
CA GLN A 203 -7.83 18.35 36.83
C GLN A 203 -7.25 17.06 37.43
N ILE A 204 -7.39 15.94 36.71
CA ILE A 204 -6.71 14.69 37.04
C ILE A 204 -5.41 14.56 36.23
N TYR A 205 -4.38 13.98 36.82
CA TYR A 205 -3.11 13.68 36.15
C TYR A 205 -2.47 12.42 36.70
N VAL A 206 -1.58 11.80 35.92
CA VAL A 206 -0.78 10.66 36.36
C VAL A 206 0.34 11.15 37.27
N LYS A 207 0.25 10.83 38.56
CA LYS A 207 1.25 11.16 39.57
C LYS A 207 2.44 10.20 39.49
N LYS A 208 2.17 8.91 39.33
CA LYS A 208 3.16 7.84 39.32
C LYS A 208 2.66 6.66 38.51
N ILE A 209 3.58 6.00 37.82
CA ILE A 209 3.37 4.69 37.21
C ILE A 209 4.37 3.73 37.84
N SER A 210 3.89 2.65 38.43
CA SER A 210 4.74 1.59 38.95
C SER A 210 4.31 0.23 38.44
N VAL A 211 5.24 -0.71 38.50
CA VAL A 211 4.99 -2.09 38.10
C VAL A 211 5.38 -3.00 39.24
N TRP A 212 4.55 -4.00 39.47
CA TRP A 212 4.79 -5.05 40.44
C TRP A 212 4.93 -6.36 39.66
N GLY A 213 6.02 -7.09 39.85
CA GLY A 213 6.06 -8.48 39.38
C GLY A 213 5.02 -9.32 40.11
N LEU A 214 4.69 -10.49 39.58
CA LEU A 214 3.77 -11.44 40.22
C LEU A 214 4.51 -12.76 40.42
N THR A 215 4.41 -13.35 41.61
CA THR A 215 4.95 -14.69 41.85
C THR A 215 4.02 -15.75 41.23
N GLY A 216 4.56 -16.95 41.03
CA GLY A 216 3.76 -18.13 40.64
C GLY A 216 2.92 -18.73 41.78
N ASP A 217 2.94 -18.11 42.97
CA ASP A 217 2.21 -18.54 44.16
C ASP A 217 0.93 -17.70 44.32
N GLU A 218 -0.19 -18.37 44.61
CA GLU A 218 -1.50 -17.74 44.80
C GLU A 218 -1.87 -17.63 46.29
N ARG A 219 -2.55 -16.54 46.65
CA ARG A 219 -3.23 -16.43 47.96
C ARG A 219 -4.45 -17.37 48.00
N PRO A 220 -4.93 -17.76 49.20
CA PRO A 220 -6.23 -18.42 49.33
C PRO A 220 -7.32 -17.52 48.72
N GLY A 221 -7.88 -17.92 47.58
CA GLY A 221 -8.79 -17.10 46.76
C GLY A 221 -8.31 -16.82 45.32
N GLY A 222 -7.14 -17.32 44.91
CA GLY A 222 -6.71 -17.35 43.50
C GLY A 222 -6.00 -16.09 42.99
N SER A 223 -5.74 -15.10 43.86
CA SER A 223 -5.00 -13.89 43.48
C SER A 223 -3.48 -14.11 43.64
N SER A 224 -2.70 -13.85 42.60
CA SER A 224 -1.22 -13.92 42.61
C SER A 224 -0.61 -12.94 43.61
N ILE A 225 0.55 -13.27 44.18
CA ILE A 225 1.23 -12.42 45.16
C ILE A 225 2.14 -11.41 44.43
N PRO A 226 1.95 -10.09 44.61
CA PRO A 226 2.86 -9.09 44.05
C PRO A 226 4.27 -9.17 44.67
N THR A 227 5.32 -9.01 43.85
CA THR A 227 6.73 -8.93 44.26
C THR A 227 7.11 -7.52 44.71
N GLU A 228 8.40 -7.16 44.76
CA GLU A 228 8.81 -5.77 45.00
C GLU A 228 8.33 -4.81 43.89
N GLU A 229 8.01 -3.58 44.27
CA GLU A 229 7.68 -2.48 43.37
C GLU A 229 8.89 -2.07 42.54
N MET A 230 8.70 -1.85 41.24
CA MET A 230 9.71 -1.25 40.36
C MET A 230 9.14 -0.06 39.60
N SER A 231 10.04 0.86 39.23
CA SER A 231 9.69 1.98 38.36
C SER A 231 9.33 1.48 36.96
N LEU A 232 8.51 2.25 36.22
CA LEU A 232 8.21 1.95 34.83
C LEU A 232 9.49 1.85 33.97
N ASP A 233 10.50 2.68 34.24
CA ASP A 233 11.76 2.66 33.50
C ASP A 233 12.59 1.42 33.80
N ASP A 234 12.63 0.97 35.05
CA ASP A 234 13.31 -0.29 35.42
C ASP A 234 12.58 -1.50 34.86
N TRP A 235 11.25 -1.46 34.83
CA TRP A 235 10.46 -2.48 34.16
C TRP A 235 10.77 -2.54 32.66
N LYS A 236 10.82 -1.40 31.96
CA LYS A 236 11.17 -1.32 30.53
C LYS A 236 12.59 -1.83 30.22
N LYS A 237 13.56 -1.63 31.13
CA LYS A 237 14.92 -2.19 30.97
C LYS A 237 14.90 -3.72 30.92
N LYS A 238 13.96 -4.36 31.62
CA LYS A 238 13.78 -5.81 31.65
C LYS A 238 12.76 -6.32 30.61
N HIS A 239 11.78 -5.50 30.27
CA HIS A 239 10.64 -5.81 29.41
C HIS A 239 10.53 -4.73 28.32
N ASN A 240 11.34 -4.87 27.28
CA ASN A 240 11.35 -3.92 26.17
C ASN A 240 10.04 -4.03 25.36
N GLY A 241 9.16 -3.04 25.46
CA GLY A 241 7.86 -3.02 24.77
C GLY A 241 7.05 -1.78 25.09
N SER A 242 5.89 -1.65 24.44
CA SER A 242 4.91 -0.59 24.71
C SER A 242 3.70 -1.12 25.44
N LEU A 243 3.09 -0.27 26.26
CA LEU A 243 1.76 -0.48 26.81
C LEU A 243 0.80 0.50 26.12
N LEU A 244 -0.15 -0.04 25.37
CA LEU A 244 -1.03 0.71 24.49
C LEU A 244 -2.48 0.35 24.77
N GLY A 245 -3.42 0.95 24.06
CA GLY A 245 -4.82 0.54 24.11
C GLY A 245 -5.54 0.88 22.83
N ILE A 246 -6.71 0.27 22.70
CA ILE A 246 -7.61 0.45 21.56
C ILE A 246 -8.26 1.82 21.63
N GLN A 247 -8.48 2.32 22.85
CA GLN A 247 -8.98 3.67 23.13
C GLN A 247 -7.82 4.56 23.58
N SER A 248 -8.07 5.86 23.74
CA SER A 248 -7.04 6.75 24.28
C SER A 248 -6.75 6.44 25.74
N PHE A 249 -5.52 6.70 26.17
CA PHE A 249 -5.14 6.57 27.58
C PHE A 249 -6.10 7.37 28.48
N GLY A 250 -6.47 8.58 28.07
CA GLY A 250 -7.40 9.44 28.81
C GLY A 250 -8.79 8.83 28.95
N ASP A 251 -9.31 8.20 27.89
CA ASP A 251 -10.63 7.56 27.91
C ASP A 251 -10.62 6.31 28.80
N VAL A 252 -9.58 5.47 28.70
CA VAL A 252 -9.41 4.30 29.56
C VAL A 252 -9.37 4.72 31.03
N ILE A 253 -8.48 5.67 31.38
CA ILE A 253 -8.35 6.17 32.76
C ILE A 253 -9.67 6.79 33.24
N SER A 254 -10.32 7.62 32.42
CA SER A 254 -11.59 8.26 32.79
C SER A 254 -12.69 7.23 33.05
N CYS A 255 -12.74 6.15 32.25
CA CYS A 255 -13.71 5.09 32.43
C CYS A 255 -13.48 4.26 33.69
N VAL A 256 -12.23 3.83 33.95
CA VAL A 256 -11.94 3.05 35.16
C VAL A 256 -12.00 3.87 36.44
N MET A 257 -11.80 5.20 36.35
CA MET A 257 -11.97 6.12 37.49
C MET A 257 -13.43 6.28 37.93
N ARG A 258 -14.38 6.19 37.00
CA ARG A 258 -15.83 6.30 37.30
C ARG A 258 -16.39 5.07 38.02
N ASP A 259 -15.71 3.93 37.90
CA ASP A 259 -16.06 2.63 38.51
C ASP A 259 -17.50 2.14 38.26
N ASP A 260 -18.17 2.67 37.23
CA ASP A 260 -19.52 2.25 36.81
C ASP A 260 -19.44 1.44 35.51
N THR A 261 -19.84 0.18 35.58
CA THR A 261 -19.79 -0.80 34.50
C THR A 261 -21.16 -1.09 33.88
N SER A 262 -22.26 -0.60 34.46
CA SER A 262 -23.60 -1.04 34.08
C SER A 262 -24.17 -0.18 32.94
N GLY A 263 -24.37 -0.79 31.77
CA GLY A 263 -25.03 -0.13 30.63
C GLY A 263 -24.27 1.06 29.99
N THR A 264 -23.02 1.32 30.41
CA THR A 264 -22.20 2.40 29.83
C THR A 264 -21.09 1.85 28.93
N VAL A 265 -20.59 2.70 28.03
CA VAL A 265 -19.42 2.42 27.19
C VAL A 265 -18.17 2.06 28.02
N CYS A 266 -18.07 2.57 29.26
CA CYS A 266 -16.98 2.28 30.19
C CYS A 266 -17.00 0.86 30.77
N GLY A 267 -18.08 0.12 30.57
CA GLY A 267 -18.16 -1.32 30.85
C GLY A 267 -17.49 -2.18 29.79
N LEU A 268 -17.21 -1.64 28.59
CA LEU A 268 -16.62 -2.41 27.50
C LEU A 268 -15.12 -2.68 27.75
N PRO A 269 -14.61 -3.88 27.39
CA PRO A 269 -13.20 -4.21 27.55
C PRO A 269 -12.23 -3.19 26.92
N MET A 270 -12.59 -2.57 25.78
CA MET A 270 -11.74 -1.60 25.08
C MET A 270 -11.41 -0.35 25.92
N PHE A 271 -12.22 -0.05 26.94
CA PHE A 271 -12.02 1.07 27.89
C PHE A 271 -11.47 0.62 29.25
N ARG A 272 -11.20 -0.67 29.42
CA ARG A 272 -10.76 -1.26 30.70
C ARG A 272 -9.50 -2.12 30.55
N GLU A 273 -8.92 -2.13 29.37
CA GLU A 273 -7.76 -2.96 29.06
C GLU A 273 -6.68 -2.15 28.34
N PHE A 274 -5.44 -2.48 28.66
CA PHE A 274 -4.29 -2.13 27.85
C PHE A 274 -3.76 -3.38 27.15
N VAL A 275 -3.05 -3.19 26.05
CA VAL A 275 -2.35 -4.23 25.30
C VAL A 275 -0.86 -3.98 25.45
N TYR A 276 -0.15 -4.98 25.98
CA TYR A 276 1.30 -4.99 26.01
C TYR A 276 1.85 -5.52 24.69
N ALA A 277 2.63 -4.70 24.00
CA ALA A 277 3.30 -5.03 22.75
C ALA A 277 4.82 -5.14 22.99
N PRO A 278 5.37 -6.37 23.11
CA PRO A 278 6.80 -6.61 23.13
C PRO A 278 7.50 -5.96 21.93
N ASN A 279 8.78 -5.57 22.09
CA ASN A 279 9.55 -4.87 21.05
C ASN A 279 9.55 -5.56 19.69
N GLU A 280 9.61 -6.89 19.69
CA GLU A 280 9.55 -7.71 18.48
C GLU A 280 8.22 -7.62 17.71
N PHE A 281 7.13 -7.18 18.36
CA PHE A 281 5.78 -7.16 17.78
C PHE A 281 5.23 -5.77 17.53
N GLN A 282 5.91 -4.73 18.00
CA GLN A 282 5.38 -3.37 17.91
C GLN A 282 5.22 -2.89 16.47
N ASN A 283 6.03 -3.42 15.55
CA ASN A 283 6.05 -2.97 14.17
C ASN A 283 5.10 -3.74 13.26
N HIS A 284 4.49 -4.83 13.74
CA HIS A 284 3.58 -5.64 12.94
C HIS A 284 2.32 -4.87 12.52
N MET A 285 1.75 -5.22 11.36
CA MET A 285 0.48 -4.66 10.89
C MET A 285 -0.61 -4.80 11.94
N PHE A 286 -0.69 -5.95 12.62
CA PHE A 286 -1.64 -6.17 13.72
C PHE A 286 -1.55 -5.04 14.75
N THR A 287 -0.37 -4.82 15.36
CA THR A 287 -0.20 -3.78 16.37
C THR A 287 -0.56 -2.40 15.87
N LYS A 288 -0.13 -2.05 14.65
CA LYS A 288 -0.39 -0.73 14.05
C LYS A 288 -1.89 -0.50 13.77
N LEU A 289 -2.58 -1.49 13.21
CA LEU A 289 -4.02 -1.41 12.92
C LEU A 289 -4.89 -1.35 14.19
N TYR A 290 -4.52 -2.02 15.27
CA TYR A 290 -5.29 -1.94 16.52
C TYR A 290 -4.95 -0.72 17.37
N LEU A 291 -3.66 -0.38 17.49
CA LEU A 291 -3.16 0.47 18.57
C LEU A 291 -2.53 1.79 18.08
N GLY A 292 -2.44 1.99 16.76
CA GLY A 292 -1.81 3.16 16.17
C GLY A 292 -2.57 4.49 16.39
N GLU A 293 -3.91 4.47 16.27
CA GLU A 293 -4.73 5.70 16.29
C GLU A 293 -4.56 6.52 17.56
N HIS A 294 -4.47 5.87 18.72
CA HIS A 294 -4.41 6.55 20.01
C HIS A 294 -3.00 6.59 20.62
N ALA A 295 -1.98 6.15 19.88
CA ALA A 295 -0.62 6.00 20.39
C ALA A 295 -0.03 7.30 20.96
N ASP A 296 -0.43 8.48 20.46
CA ASP A 296 0.00 9.77 21.01
C ASP A 296 -0.33 9.93 22.49
N SER A 297 -1.52 9.50 22.90
CA SER A 297 -1.96 9.58 24.30
C SER A 297 -1.10 8.72 25.24
N TYR A 298 -0.57 7.60 24.72
CA TYR A 298 0.35 6.71 25.44
C TYR A 298 1.78 7.22 25.42
N THR A 299 2.23 7.81 24.30
CA THR A 299 3.54 8.46 24.19
C THR A 299 3.70 9.57 25.22
N GLN A 300 2.66 10.37 25.45
CA GLN A 300 2.65 11.43 26.47
C GLN A 300 2.89 10.90 27.90
N GLN A 301 2.48 9.65 28.18
CA GLN A 301 2.72 8.98 29.46
C GLN A 301 4.03 8.17 29.47
N GLY A 302 4.82 8.24 28.40
CA GLY A 302 6.01 7.42 28.22
C GLY A 302 5.72 5.93 28.07
N LEU A 303 4.49 5.53 27.73
CA LEU A 303 4.10 4.12 27.62
C LEU A 303 4.33 3.53 26.22
N CYS A 304 4.54 4.38 25.20
CA CYS A 304 4.81 3.99 23.82
C CYS A 304 6.28 4.27 23.46
N ASN A 305 7.07 3.23 23.17
CA ASN A 305 8.49 3.35 22.84
C ASN A 305 8.85 2.95 21.39
N ALA A 306 7.88 2.50 20.57
CA ALA A 306 8.12 2.29 19.14
C ALA A 306 8.42 3.62 18.41
N TYR A 307 9.18 3.54 17.32
CA TYR A 307 9.56 4.73 16.56
C TYR A 307 8.33 5.48 15.97
N TRP A 308 7.30 4.74 15.56
CA TRP A 308 6.05 5.28 15.00
C TRP A 308 5.14 5.91 16.06
N CYS A 309 5.40 5.70 17.36
CA CYS A 309 4.71 6.40 18.44
C CYS A 309 4.94 7.93 18.35
N LYS A 310 6.17 8.33 17.99
CA LYS A 310 6.60 9.73 17.88
C LYS A 310 6.43 10.32 16.47
N ASN A 311 6.09 9.47 15.50
CA ASN A 311 5.95 9.86 14.10
C ASN A 311 4.60 9.37 13.58
N PRO A 312 3.49 10.12 13.81
CA PRO A 312 2.15 9.70 13.40
C PRO A 312 2.03 9.35 11.91
N SER A 313 2.76 10.06 11.04
CA SER A 313 2.83 9.81 9.60
C SER A 313 3.47 8.46 9.21
N GLU A 314 4.13 7.78 10.15
CA GLU A 314 4.82 6.50 9.95
C GLU A 314 4.04 5.32 10.55
N ARG A 315 2.83 5.54 11.07
CA ARG A 315 1.98 4.49 11.68
C ARG A 315 1.44 3.53 10.62
N LEU A 316 0.63 4.09 9.71
CA LEU A 316 0.05 3.43 8.54
C LEU A 316 -0.06 4.50 7.44
N LYS A 317 0.73 4.36 6.37
CA LYS A 317 0.77 5.28 5.22
C LYS A 317 -0.24 4.87 4.15
N ASN A 318 -0.40 3.57 3.95
CA ASN A 318 -1.23 2.97 2.92
C ASN A 318 -2.62 2.57 3.44
N TRP A 319 -2.95 2.74 4.73
CA TRP A 319 -4.25 2.40 5.29
C TRP A 319 -4.87 3.56 6.07
N LYS A 320 -6.14 3.85 5.79
CA LYS A 320 -6.94 4.87 6.48
C LYS A 320 -8.12 4.23 7.18
N LEU A 321 -8.30 4.52 8.46
CA LEU A 321 -9.50 4.13 9.20
C LEU A 321 -10.71 4.90 8.65
N ILE A 322 -11.72 4.18 8.18
CA ILE A 322 -12.94 4.75 7.59
C ILE A 322 -14.21 4.43 8.40
N TRP A 323 -14.13 3.48 9.31
CA TRP A 323 -15.23 3.13 10.20
C TRP A 323 -14.73 2.57 11.53
N ASP A 324 -15.21 3.17 12.62
CA ASP A 324 -14.94 2.78 14.01
C ASP A 324 -16.04 3.26 14.95
N ASN A 325 -17.30 2.96 14.61
CA ASN A 325 -18.46 3.45 15.36
C ASN A 325 -18.82 2.56 16.57
N ASN A 326 -18.07 1.48 16.78
CA ASN A 326 -18.32 0.53 17.85
C ASN A 326 -17.16 0.45 18.83
N TYR A 327 -16.57 1.60 19.11
CA TYR A 327 -15.53 1.80 20.13
C TYR A 327 -14.31 0.90 19.98
N GLY A 328 -13.87 0.68 18.75
CA GLY A 328 -12.74 -0.18 18.43
C GLY A 328 -13.06 -1.67 18.45
N PHE A 329 -14.32 -2.07 18.66
CA PHE A 329 -14.71 -3.47 18.59
C PHE A 329 -14.55 -4.00 17.16
N ILE A 330 -14.92 -3.23 16.14
CA ILE A 330 -14.60 -3.49 14.73
C ILE A 330 -14.05 -2.23 14.12
N ARG A 331 -13.03 -2.41 13.29
CA ARG A 331 -12.42 -1.32 12.55
C ARG A 331 -12.31 -1.71 11.08
N ILE A 332 -12.78 -0.83 10.22
CA ILE A 332 -12.68 -0.98 8.76
C ILE A 332 -11.65 0.03 8.27
N TRP A 333 -10.57 -0.50 7.69
CA TRP A 333 -9.49 0.26 7.10
C TRP A 333 -9.63 0.20 5.59
N LYS A 334 -9.57 1.35 4.91
CA LYS A 334 -9.50 1.45 3.45
C LYS A 334 -8.05 1.61 3.03
N LEU A 335 -7.66 0.95 1.96
CA LEU A 335 -6.38 1.17 1.31
C LEU A 335 -6.33 2.64 0.83
N ALA A 336 -5.48 3.45 1.46
CA ALA A 336 -5.33 4.88 1.24
C ALA A 336 -4.78 5.22 -0.14
N MET A 337 -4.11 4.28 -0.80
CA MET A 337 -3.73 4.43 -2.21
C MET A 337 -4.95 4.33 -3.13
N HIS A 338 -6.13 3.90 -2.69
CA HIS A 338 -7.26 3.84 -3.62
C HIS A 338 -7.77 5.24 -3.98
N CYS A 339 -7.68 5.58 -5.26
CA CYS A 339 -8.03 6.88 -5.78
C CYS A 339 -9.08 6.75 -6.89
N ASP A 340 -10.04 7.67 -6.90
CA ASP A 340 -10.96 7.81 -8.03
C ASP A 340 -10.42 8.85 -9.04
N SER A 341 -9.62 9.79 -8.53
CA SER A 341 -8.93 10.86 -9.25
C SER A 341 -7.58 11.20 -8.61
N ASP A 342 -6.73 11.95 -9.33
CA ASP A 342 -5.43 12.42 -8.80
C ASP A 342 -5.58 13.28 -7.53
N GLN A 343 -6.74 13.91 -7.31
CA GLN A 343 -7.01 14.73 -6.12
C GLN A 343 -7.11 13.90 -4.84
N ASP A 344 -7.36 12.59 -4.96
CA ASP A 344 -7.39 11.67 -3.84
C ASP A 344 -5.98 11.26 -3.37
N CYS A 345 -4.96 11.62 -4.14
CA CYS A 345 -3.55 11.36 -3.87
C CYS A 345 -2.80 12.62 -3.43
N ASP A 346 -1.56 12.48 -2.95
CA ASP A 346 -0.66 13.63 -2.83
C ASP A 346 -0.27 14.14 -4.22
N THR A 347 -1.04 15.07 -4.77
CA THR A 347 -0.82 15.65 -6.11
C THR A 347 0.58 16.25 -6.32
N THR A 348 1.38 16.49 -5.28
CA THR A 348 2.76 16.96 -5.42
C THR A 348 3.73 15.85 -5.76
N SER A 349 3.47 14.62 -5.31
CA SER A 349 4.40 13.49 -5.40
C SER A 349 3.81 12.25 -6.08
N GLN A 350 2.48 12.15 -6.20
CA GLN A 350 1.73 10.98 -6.65
C GLN A 350 0.64 11.32 -7.68
N TYR A 351 0.15 10.30 -8.38
CA TYR A 351 -1.01 10.35 -9.27
C TYR A 351 -1.81 9.05 -9.17
N CYS A 352 -3.06 9.08 -9.62
CA CYS A 352 -3.94 7.93 -9.67
C CYS A 352 -3.71 7.12 -10.95
N ASP A 353 -3.16 5.92 -10.82
CA ASP A 353 -2.93 5.04 -11.96
C ASP A 353 -4.20 4.36 -12.47
N GLU A 354 -4.07 3.65 -13.59
CA GLU A 354 -5.17 2.91 -14.21
C GLU A 354 -5.75 1.80 -13.33
N THR A 355 -5.01 1.35 -12.32
CA THR A 355 -5.46 0.36 -11.34
C THR A 355 -6.14 0.99 -10.12
N LYS A 356 -6.38 2.31 -10.16
CA LYS A 356 -6.99 3.09 -9.08
C LYS A 356 -6.11 3.10 -7.83
N HIS A 357 -4.80 3.22 -8.01
CA HIS A 357 -3.83 3.39 -6.94
C HIS A 357 -3.04 4.70 -7.06
N CYS A 358 -2.85 5.40 -5.95
CA CYS A 358 -1.94 6.53 -5.81
C CYS A 358 -0.52 6.01 -5.90
N VAL A 359 0.14 6.22 -7.03
CA VAL A 359 1.53 5.80 -7.24
C VAL A 359 2.43 7.01 -7.44
N ASP A 360 3.71 6.85 -7.14
CA ASP A 360 4.68 7.93 -7.25
C ASP A 360 4.78 8.43 -8.70
N LYS A 361 4.89 9.76 -8.85
CA LYS A 361 5.14 10.39 -10.14
C LYS A 361 6.50 9.96 -10.68
N LYS A 362 6.50 9.67 -11.98
CA LYS A 362 7.62 9.23 -12.79
C LYS A 362 8.66 10.32 -12.97
N LYS A 363 9.93 9.92 -12.90
CA LYS A 363 11.12 10.77 -13.02
C LYS A 363 11.45 11.06 -14.49
N GLU A 364 12.38 11.98 -14.71
CA GLU A 364 12.86 12.32 -16.05
C GLU A 364 13.37 11.08 -16.81
N ASN A 365 13.05 11.00 -18.11
CA ASN A 365 13.34 9.89 -19.02
C ASN A 365 12.51 8.60 -18.83
N GLU A 366 11.59 8.55 -17.87
CA GLU A 366 10.66 7.41 -17.73
C GLU A 366 9.47 7.53 -18.69
N THR A 367 8.90 6.38 -19.08
CA THR A 367 7.78 6.32 -20.03
C THR A 367 6.46 6.76 -19.38
N CYS A 368 5.72 7.64 -20.05
CA CYS A 368 4.45 8.20 -19.56
C CYS A 368 3.36 8.19 -20.63
N ILE A 369 2.10 8.29 -20.21
CA ILE A 369 0.93 8.42 -21.10
C ILE A 369 0.37 9.84 -21.04
N ASN A 370 0.34 10.45 -19.85
CA ASN A 370 -0.16 11.80 -19.63
C ASN A 370 0.75 12.63 -18.71
N ASN A 371 0.47 13.93 -18.62
CA ASN A 371 1.27 14.89 -17.85
C ASN A 371 1.23 14.66 -16.33
N THR A 372 0.15 14.10 -15.78
CA THR A 372 0.01 13.94 -14.32
C THR A 372 0.92 12.85 -13.79
N GLU A 373 1.31 11.91 -14.64
CA GLU A 373 2.29 10.88 -14.33
C GLU A 373 3.69 11.41 -14.04
N CYS A 374 4.09 12.59 -14.54
CA CYS A 374 5.48 13.05 -14.46
C CYS A 374 5.71 14.02 -13.29
N THR A 375 6.84 13.88 -12.58
CA THR A 375 7.20 14.79 -11.46
C THR A 375 7.27 16.25 -11.92
N ASN A 376 7.72 16.48 -13.15
CA ASN A 376 7.83 17.80 -13.77
C ASN A 376 6.53 18.25 -14.48
N GLY A 377 5.48 17.41 -14.50
CA GLY A 377 4.20 17.73 -15.15
C GLY A 377 4.22 17.73 -16.68
N ILE A 378 5.29 17.22 -17.31
CA ILE A 378 5.47 17.24 -18.76
C ILE A 378 5.72 15.81 -19.25
N CYS A 379 4.72 15.25 -19.94
CA CYS A 379 4.82 14.01 -20.69
C CYS A 379 4.79 14.32 -22.18
N GLU A 380 5.93 14.15 -22.86
CA GLU A 380 6.04 14.50 -24.28
C GLU A 380 6.82 13.44 -25.05
N ASN A 381 6.24 13.00 -26.17
CA ASN A 381 6.68 11.80 -26.89
C ASN A 381 6.77 10.55 -26.01
N LYS A 382 5.78 10.37 -25.11
CA LYS A 382 5.68 9.28 -24.14
C LYS A 382 6.84 9.20 -23.13
N VAL A 383 7.55 10.30 -22.91
CA VAL A 383 8.67 10.38 -21.97
C VAL A 383 8.51 11.59 -21.05
N CYS A 384 8.75 11.40 -19.76
CA CYS A 384 8.74 12.49 -18.78
C CYS A 384 9.95 13.41 -18.96
N ARG A 385 9.72 14.73 -19.05
CA ARG A 385 10.76 15.75 -19.30
C ARG A 385 10.68 16.89 -18.30
N LYS A 386 11.79 17.62 -18.14
CA LYS A 386 11.82 18.84 -17.31
C LYS A 386 11.27 20.07 -18.04
N GLU A 387 11.39 20.09 -19.36
CA GLU A 387 10.95 21.19 -20.23
C GLU A 387 10.24 20.61 -21.45
N HIS A 388 9.34 21.38 -22.03
CA HIS A 388 8.67 21.02 -23.29
C HIS A 388 9.66 20.96 -24.45
N LEU A 389 9.40 20.06 -25.39
CA LEU A 389 10.08 20.01 -26.67
C LEU A 389 9.79 21.29 -27.47
N LYS A 390 10.84 21.77 -28.14
CA LYS A 390 10.83 23.00 -28.93
C LYS A 390 10.05 22.78 -30.22
N LYS A 391 9.16 23.74 -30.53
CA LYS A 391 8.42 23.78 -31.80
C LYS A 391 9.36 24.05 -32.98
N ASP A 392 8.90 23.70 -34.17
CA ASP A 392 9.60 24.04 -35.41
C ASP A 392 9.82 25.56 -35.51
N GLY A 393 11.00 25.96 -35.99
CA GLY A 393 11.50 27.34 -36.06
C GLY A 393 12.30 27.82 -34.85
N LEU A 394 12.30 27.09 -33.73
CA LEU A 394 13.06 27.47 -32.52
C LEU A 394 14.49 26.92 -32.53
N GLN A 395 15.41 27.62 -31.87
CA GLN A 395 16.80 27.19 -31.80
C GLN A 395 17.00 25.93 -30.95
N CYS A 396 17.81 25.00 -31.42
CA CYS A 396 18.14 23.74 -30.75
C CYS A 396 19.64 23.42 -30.88
N MET A 397 20.15 22.57 -29.99
CA MET A 397 21.49 21.99 -30.13
C MET A 397 21.44 20.50 -30.46
N LEU A 398 20.48 19.78 -29.88
CA LEU A 398 20.25 18.37 -30.12
C LEU A 398 18.86 18.13 -30.72
N SER A 399 18.75 17.13 -31.60
CA SER A 399 17.47 16.70 -32.18
C SER A 399 16.41 16.37 -31.14
N SER A 400 16.83 15.78 -30.01
CA SER A 400 15.97 15.41 -28.89
C SER A 400 15.35 16.61 -28.16
N GLU A 401 15.75 17.83 -28.48
CA GLU A 401 15.11 19.06 -27.98
C GLU A 401 13.90 19.47 -28.81
N CYS A 402 13.70 18.91 -30.01
CA CYS A 402 12.67 19.33 -30.95
C CYS A 402 11.46 18.41 -30.93
N LEU A 403 10.26 18.98 -31.09
CA LEU A 403 9.01 18.24 -31.29
C LEU A 403 9.10 17.30 -32.49
N SER A 404 9.73 17.77 -33.58
CA SER A 404 10.01 17.00 -34.78
C SER A 404 11.12 15.95 -34.60
N ASN A 405 11.79 15.93 -33.45
CA ASN A 405 13.04 15.22 -33.21
C ASN A 405 14.15 15.52 -34.25
N ASN A 406 14.11 16.72 -34.85
CA ASN A 406 15.04 17.13 -35.90
C ASN A 406 15.56 18.54 -35.65
N CYS A 407 16.82 18.62 -35.25
CA CYS A 407 17.57 19.86 -35.13
C CYS A 407 18.54 19.99 -36.32
N LEU A 408 18.27 20.95 -37.22
CA LEU A 408 19.12 21.20 -38.39
C LEU A 408 19.53 22.67 -38.42
N ASN A 409 20.82 22.91 -38.64
CA ASN A 409 21.41 24.26 -38.59
C ASN A 409 21.03 25.02 -37.30
N ASN A 410 21.02 24.31 -36.17
CA ASN A 410 20.62 24.81 -34.86
C ASN A 410 19.17 25.31 -34.78
N VAL A 411 18.27 24.83 -35.65
CA VAL A 411 16.84 25.16 -35.65
C VAL A 411 16.01 23.88 -35.73
N CYS A 412 14.97 23.79 -34.91
CA CYS A 412 14.00 22.72 -34.99
C CYS A 412 13.25 22.86 -36.30
N VAL A 413 13.23 21.82 -37.11
CA VAL A 413 12.61 21.91 -38.43
C VAL A 413 11.65 20.75 -38.65
N LYS A 414 10.57 21.06 -39.36
CA LYS A 414 9.65 20.08 -39.93
C LYS A 414 10.18 19.57 -41.26
N THR A 415 11.41 19.11 -41.25
CA THR A 415 12.09 18.60 -42.43
C THR A 415 11.75 17.12 -42.54
N SER A 416 11.34 16.66 -43.73
CA SER A 416 11.15 15.23 -43.92
C SER A 416 12.50 14.55 -43.80
N CYS A 417 12.55 13.31 -43.29
CA CYS A 417 13.82 12.61 -43.13
C CYS A 417 14.67 12.59 -44.42
N LEU A 418 14.04 12.63 -45.60
CA LEU A 418 14.71 12.67 -46.90
C LEU A 418 15.50 13.95 -47.16
N GLU A 419 15.02 15.09 -46.69
CA GLU A 419 15.70 16.37 -46.88
C GLU A 419 17.03 16.43 -46.11
N LYS A 420 17.19 15.67 -45.00
CA LYS A 420 18.49 15.46 -44.31
C LYS A 420 19.56 14.89 -45.24
N TYR A 421 19.12 14.11 -46.23
CA TYR A 421 19.96 13.45 -47.23
C TYR A 421 19.96 14.19 -48.57
N ASN A 422 19.47 15.44 -48.60
CA ASN A 422 19.34 16.26 -49.80
C ASN A 422 18.46 15.60 -50.89
N VAL A 423 17.46 14.81 -50.47
CA VAL A 423 16.47 14.15 -51.33
C VAL A 423 15.13 14.89 -51.18
N SER A 424 14.55 15.33 -52.30
CA SER A 424 13.27 16.05 -52.29
C SER A 424 12.07 15.09 -52.21
N GLU A 425 10.96 15.54 -51.63
CA GLU A 425 9.74 14.73 -51.41
C GLU A 425 9.05 14.23 -52.70
N ASP A 426 9.35 14.81 -53.87
CA ASP A 426 8.92 14.35 -55.19
C ASP A 426 9.79 13.20 -55.75
N THR A 427 10.81 12.77 -55.00
CA THR A 427 11.72 11.69 -55.39
C THR A 427 11.12 10.33 -55.12
N ILE A 428 11.03 9.49 -56.14
CA ILE A 428 10.51 8.12 -56.01
C ILE A 428 11.63 7.22 -55.53
N ALA A 429 11.40 6.48 -54.46
CA ALA A 429 12.35 5.48 -54.00
C ALA A 429 12.22 4.22 -54.83
N PHE A 430 13.28 3.88 -55.57
CA PHE A 430 13.38 2.64 -56.34
C PHE A 430 14.24 1.65 -55.56
N TYR A 431 13.59 0.73 -54.86
CA TYR A 431 14.25 -0.34 -54.11
C TYR A 431 14.49 -1.54 -55.03
N HIS A 432 15.76 -1.89 -55.25
CA HIS A 432 16.16 -2.86 -56.26
C HIS A 432 17.43 -3.64 -55.90
N SER A 433 17.78 -4.61 -56.74
CA SER A 433 19.06 -5.31 -56.72
C SER A 433 19.53 -5.56 -58.16
N ASP A 434 20.84 -5.65 -58.36
CA ASP A 434 21.44 -5.88 -59.68
C ASP A 434 21.25 -7.31 -60.18
N THR A 435 20.98 -8.25 -59.27
CA THR A 435 20.76 -9.67 -59.59
C THR A 435 19.29 -10.01 -59.83
N CYS A 436 18.38 -9.05 -59.66
CA CYS A 436 16.93 -9.24 -59.79
C CYS A 436 16.47 -9.00 -61.25
N PRO A 437 15.92 -10.02 -61.96
CA PRO A 437 15.55 -9.88 -63.38
C PRO A 437 14.49 -8.80 -63.65
N HIS A 438 13.47 -8.71 -62.78
CA HIS A 438 12.44 -7.67 -62.85
C HIS A 438 13.03 -6.27 -62.64
N CYS A 439 14.04 -6.15 -61.77
CA CYS A 439 14.73 -4.89 -61.50
C CYS A 439 15.52 -4.44 -62.72
N VAL A 440 16.27 -5.35 -63.36
CA VAL A 440 17.02 -5.07 -64.60
C VAL A 440 16.10 -4.61 -65.73
N LYS A 441 14.89 -5.17 -65.83
CA LYS A 441 13.88 -4.74 -66.82
C LYS A 441 13.38 -3.31 -66.57
N MET A 442 13.28 -2.89 -65.30
CA MET A 442 12.79 -1.54 -64.95
C MET A 442 13.86 -0.45 -65.04
N LYS A 443 15.15 -0.76 -64.86
CA LYS A 443 16.24 0.26 -64.88
C LYS A 443 16.23 1.16 -66.12
N PRO A 444 16.06 0.66 -67.37
CA PRO A 444 15.99 1.52 -68.55
C PRO A 444 14.82 2.52 -68.49
N TRP A 445 13.67 2.11 -67.95
CA TRP A 445 12.50 3.00 -67.82
C TRP A 445 12.70 4.04 -66.74
N VAL A 446 13.35 3.69 -65.62
CA VAL A 446 13.75 4.65 -64.58
C VAL A 446 14.65 5.72 -65.20
N HIS A 447 15.70 5.33 -65.93
CA HIS A 447 16.58 6.27 -66.61
C HIS A 447 15.86 7.13 -67.66
N GLU A 448 14.90 6.57 -68.39
CA GLU A 448 14.11 7.35 -69.34
C GLU A 448 13.28 8.44 -68.65
N LEU A 449 12.66 8.11 -67.51
CA LEU A 449 11.93 9.09 -66.70
C LEU A 449 12.87 10.11 -66.05
N GLU A 450 14.06 9.71 -65.60
CA GLU A 450 15.08 10.66 -65.13
C GLU A 450 15.45 11.68 -66.22
N ASN A 451 15.63 11.24 -67.46
CA ASN A 451 15.89 12.12 -68.61
C ASN A 451 14.71 13.05 -68.93
N LYS A 452 13.48 12.67 -68.56
CA LYS A 452 12.28 13.51 -68.65
C LYS A 452 12.10 14.44 -67.43
N GLY A 453 13.03 14.42 -66.47
CA GLY A 453 13.06 15.30 -65.30
C GLY A 453 12.41 14.75 -64.03
N TYR A 454 12.05 13.46 -63.99
CA TYR A 454 11.59 12.82 -62.75
C TYR A 454 12.80 12.47 -61.86
N LYS A 455 12.62 12.46 -60.54
CA LYS A 455 13.69 12.18 -59.58
C LYS A 455 13.53 10.79 -58.98
N PHE A 456 14.63 10.05 -58.90
CA PHE A 456 14.66 8.74 -58.25
C PHE A 456 15.76 8.65 -57.20
N LEU A 457 15.41 8.03 -56.07
CA LEU A 457 16.36 7.57 -55.06
C LEU A 457 16.61 6.10 -55.33
N TRP A 458 17.79 5.78 -55.85
CA TRP A 458 18.23 4.42 -56.12
C TRP A 458 18.65 3.75 -54.81
N VAL A 459 17.83 2.81 -54.35
CA VAL A 459 18.09 2.03 -53.14
C VAL A 459 18.48 0.62 -53.57
N ASN A 460 19.79 0.39 -53.75
CA ASN A 460 20.29 -0.95 -54.02
C ASN A 460 20.41 -1.72 -52.70
N ALA A 461 19.84 -2.93 -52.63
CA ALA A 461 19.93 -3.78 -51.45
C ALA A 461 21.38 -4.11 -51.01
N ALA A 462 22.35 -4.01 -51.92
CA ALA A 462 23.77 -4.21 -51.62
C ALA A 462 24.50 -2.92 -51.17
N ASP A 463 23.87 -1.74 -51.29
CA ASP A 463 24.46 -0.45 -50.93
C ASP A 463 24.03 -0.05 -49.51
N ALA A 464 24.94 -0.20 -48.55
CA ALA A 464 24.67 0.10 -47.15
C ALA A 464 24.31 1.57 -46.88
N GLU A 465 24.84 2.52 -47.67
CA GLU A 465 24.56 3.94 -47.49
C GLU A 465 23.14 4.26 -47.97
N LYS A 466 22.75 3.77 -49.14
CA LYS A 466 21.38 3.96 -49.66
C LYS A 466 20.34 3.20 -48.83
N MET A 467 20.68 2.01 -48.34
CA MET A 467 19.84 1.25 -47.43
C MET A 467 19.61 1.98 -46.11
N LYS A 468 20.63 2.65 -45.55
CA LYS A 468 20.47 3.48 -44.35
C LYS A 468 19.44 4.59 -44.57
N ILE A 469 19.52 5.32 -45.69
CA ILE A 469 18.55 6.38 -46.02
C ILE A 469 17.14 5.80 -46.11
N ALA A 470 16.97 4.67 -46.78
CA ALA A 470 15.67 4.04 -46.95
C ALA A 470 15.08 3.53 -45.61
N GLN A 471 15.88 2.90 -44.76
CA GLN A 471 15.43 2.39 -43.45
C GLN A 471 15.11 3.52 -42.46
N GLU A 472 15.90 4.60 -42.48
CA GLU A 472 15.70 5.74 -41.59
C GLU A 472 14.50 6.59 -42.03
N CYS A 473 14.28 6.75 -43.34
CA CYS A 473 13.36 7.76 -43.87
C CYS A 473 12.10 7.20 -44.54
N LEU A 474 12.10 5.93 -44.96
CA LEU A 474 11.00 5.33 -45.70
C LEU A 474 10.43 4.02 -45.09
N PRO A 475 10.45 3.80 -43.76
CA PRO A 475 9.91 2.57 -43.18
C PRO A 475 8.39 2.44 -43.37
N ASP A 476 7.67 3.55 -43.48
CA ASP A 476 6.21 3.58 -43.69
C ASP A 476 5.81 3.59 -45.18
N VAL A 477 6.78 3.47 -46.09
CA VAL A 477 6.55 3.52 -47.54
C VAL A 477 7.04 2.25 -48.22
N LEU A 478 8.25 1.79 -47.90
CA LEU A 478 8.83 0.58 -48.45
C LEU A 478 8.63 -0.59 -47.49
N ASN A 479 8.35 -1.77 -48.02
CA ASN A 479 8.30 -2.99 -47.20
C ASN A 479 9.57 -3.81 -47.42
N PHE A 480 10.54 -3.67 -46.51
CA PHE A 480 11.83 -4.39 -46.59
C PHE A 480 11.74 -5.90 -46.38
N ASN A 481 10.56 -6.42 -46.01
CA ASN A 481 10.30 -7.86 -45.87
C ASN A 481 9.63 -8.45 -47.13
N GLU A 482 9.35 -7.64 -48.14
CA GLU A 482 8.73 -8.05 -49.40
C GLU A 482 9.69 -8.01 -50.60
N GLY A 483 9.25 -8.55 -51.73
CA GLY A 483 10.06 -8.66 -52.94
C GLY A 483 10.41 -7.32 -53.60
N ILE A 484 11.47 -7.33 -54.40
CA ILE A 484 11.93 -6.22 -55.26
C ILE A 484 11.61 -6.52 -56.74
N PRO A 485 11.45 -5.51 -57.61
CA PRO A 485 11.58 -4.08 -57.35
C PRO A 485 10.39 -3.49 -56.59
N GLN A 486 10.63 -2.40 -55.85
CA GLN A 486 9.57 -1.59 -55.27
C GLN A 486 9.74 -0.12 -55.65
N PHE A 487 8.62 0.57 -55.81
CA PHE A 487 8.54 2.00 -56.08
C PHE A 487 7.70 2.68 -55.00
N GLY A 488 8.36 3.41 -54.11
CA GLY A 488 7.74 4.11 -53.01
C GLY A 488 7.67 5.61 -53.27
N CYS A 489 6.50 6.23 -53.09
CA CYS A 489 6.37 7.68 -53.11
C CYS A 489 6.35 8.24 -51.67
N PRO A 490 7.34 9.05 -51.26
CA PRO A 490 7.37 9.67 -49.93
C PRO A 490 6.20 10.64 -49.69
N SER A 491 5.79 11.36 -50.74
CA SER A 491 4.78 12.41 -50.66
C SER A 491 3.38 11.90 -50.35
N ASN A 492 2.93 10.84 -51.02
CA ASN A 492 1.56 10.29 -50.87
C ASN A 492 1.52 8.90 -50.20
N LYS A 493 2.68 8.37 -49.78
CA LYS A 493 2.84 7.06 -49.13
C LYS A 493 2.37 5.87 -49.98
N LYS A 494 2.15 6.04 -51.29
CA LYS A 494 1.82 4.92 -52.18
C LYS A 494 3.06 4.09 -52.45
N LEU A 495 2.85 2.78 -52.50
CA LEU A 495 3.85 1.77 -52.82
C LEU A 495 3.36 0.95 -54.01
N LYS A 496 4.24 0.73 -54.99
CA LYS A 496 4.05 -0.27 -56.05
C LYS A 496 5.12 -1.35 -55.90
N ILE A 497 4.70 -2.58 -55.67
CA ILE A 497 5.58 -3.76 -55.63
C ILE A 497 5.57 -4.45 -57.00
N GLY A 498 6.73 -4.92 -57.44
CA GLY A 498 6.93 -5.60 -58.72
C GLY A 498 7.02 -4.65 -59.91
N GLU A 499 7.23 -5.23 -61.09
CA GLU A 499 7.37 -4.47 -62.35
C GLU A 499 6.10 -3.69 -62.74
N PHE A 500 6.29 -2.62 -63.49
CA PHE A 500 5.21 -1.90 -64.19
C PHE A 500 4.88 -2.62 -65.50
N MET A 501 3.62 -2.56 -65.93
CA MET A 501 3.18 -3.19 -67.17
C MET A 501 3.50 -2.34 -68.40
N SER A 502 3.62 -1.02 -68.24
CA SER A 502 4.05 -0.08 -69.27
C SER A 502 4.75 1.14 -68.67
N ILE A 503 5.50 1.88 -69.50
CA ILE A 503 6.18 3.11 -69.05
C ILE A 503 5.18 4.22 -68.71
N GLU A 504 4.01 4.25 -69.34
CA GLU A 504 2.94 5.20 -69.06
C GLU A 504 2.37 5.00 -67.64
N GLU A 505 2.28 3.75 -67.17
CA GLU A 505 1.84 3.43 -65.81
C GLU A 505 2.85 3.94 -64.78
N MET A 506 4.14 3.74 -65.06
CA MET A 506 5.24 4.23 -64.23
C MET A 506 5.28 5.76 -64.19
N GLN A 507 5.08 6.40 -65.35
CA GLN A 507 5.01 7.85 -65.45
C GLN A 507 3.80 8.41 -64.68
N LYS A 508 2.64 7.77 -64.77
CA LYS A 508 1.46 8.16 -63.98
C LYS A 508 1.71 8.07 -62.48
N PHE A 509 2.36 7.00 -62.01
CA PHE A 509 2.75 6.88 -60.59
C PHE A 509 3.69 8.02 -60.18
N ALA A 510 4.63 8.38 -61.06
CA ALA A 510 5.57 9.47 -60.82
C ALA A 510 4.89 10.85 -60.80
N ASP A 511 3.94 11.09 -61.70
CA ASP A 511 3.12 12.31 -61.74
C ASP A 511 2.29 12.46 -60.46
N GLU A 512 1.63 11.39 -60.01
CA GLU A 512 0.88 11.38 -58.76
C GLU A 512 1.76 11.68 -57.54
N CYS A 513 3.01 11.22 -57.56
CA CYS A 513 3.98 11.52 -56.50
C CYS A 513 4.40 12.99 -56.50
N ARG A 514 4.78 13.51 -57.67
CA ARG A 514 5.19 14.91 -57.87
C ARG A 514 4.07 15.90 -57.53
N ASP A 515 2.84 15.60 -57.94
CA ASP A 515 1.69 16.47 -57.67
C ASP A 515 1.26 16.42 -56.20
N ALA A 516 1.50 15.31 -55.50
CA ALA A 516 1.35 15.26 -54.05
C ALA A 516 2.43 16.09 -53.34
N ALA A 517 3.67 16.09 -53.84
CA ALA A 517 4.77 16.87 -53.28
C ALA A 517 4.50 18.39 -53.37
N LYS A 518 3.89 18.87 -54.47
CA LYS A 518 3.52 20.30 -54.63
C LYS A 518 2.41 20.77 -53.68
N LYS A 519 1.67 19.86 -53.04
CA LYS A 519 0.55 20.17 -52.15
C LYS A 519 0.94 20.16 -50.67
N LYS A 520 2.16 19.72 -50.34
CA LYS A 520 2.77 19.84 -49.02
C LYS A 520 3.57 21.15 -48.96
#